data_AF-A0A1R4GZY0-F1
#
_entry.id   AF-A0A1R4GZY0-F1
#
_cell.length_a   1.000
_cell.length_b   1.000
_cell.length_c   1.000
_cell.angle_alpha   90.00
_cell.angle_beta   90.00
_cell.angle_gamma   90.00
#
_symmetry.space_group_name_H-M   'P 1'
#
loop_
_entity.id
_entity.type
_entity.pdbx_description
1 polymer ?
#
loop_
_entity_poly.entity_id
_entity_poly.type
_entity_poly.pdbx_seq_one_letter_code
_entity_poly.pdbx_strand_id
1 'polypeptide(L)' 'MERQFTLGYWIDDGWYVGKIQEVPGVFSQGASLEELEENIKDAYTLMFEEALNAFPSSAKTKDITLTVP' A
#
# COMPACT_ATOMS: atom_id res chain seq x y z
N MET A 1 14.26 4.22 4.74
CA MET A 1 14.24 2.74 4.77
C MET A 1 13.41 2.31 3.59
N GLU A 2 14.00 1.60 2.63
CA GLU A 2 13.27 1.11 1.47
C GLU A 2 12.61 -0.23 1.81
N ARG A 3 11.34 -0.38 1.42
CA ARG A 3 10.59 -1.64 1.51
C ARG A 3 10.09 -1.98 0.12
N GLN A 4 10.19 -3.25 -0.25
CA GLN A 4 9.64 -3.76 -1.50
C GLN A 4 8.27 -4.36 -1.21
N PHE A 5 7.33 -4.11 -2.12
CA PHE A 5 5.96 -4.59 -2.07
C PHE A 5 5.61 -5.21 -3.41
N THR A 6 4.60 -6.10 -3.41
CA THR A 6 4.13 -6.75 -4.62
C THR A 6 2.86 -6.09 -5.11
N LEU A 7 2.96 -5.35 -6.23
CA LEU A 7 1.81 -4.80 -6.93
C LEU A 7 1.16 -5.88 -7.80
N GLY A 8 -0.02 -6.34 -7.41
CA GLY A 8 -0.90 -7.11 -8.29
C GLY A 8 -1.79 -6.16 -9.08
N TYR A 9 -1.80 -6.26 -10.41
CA TYR A 9 -2.60 -5.38 -11.26
C TYR A 9 -3.27 -6.13 -12.40
N TRP A 10 -4.37 -5.57 -12.90
CA TRP A 10 -5.11 -6.03 -14.07
C TRP A 10 -5.69 -4.82 -14.82
N ILE A 11 -6.25 -5.06 -15.99
CA ILE A 11 -6.96 -4.04 -16.76
C ILE A 11 -8.46 -4.26 -16.59
N ASP A 12 -9.18 -3.21 -16.21
CA ASP A 12 -10.64 -3.19 -16.10
C ASP A 12 -11.19 -1.90 -16.73
N ASP A 13 -12.14 -2.03 -17.65
CA ASP A 13 -12.70 -0.93 -18.46
C ASP A 13 -11.66 0.06 -19.04
N GLY A 14 -10.51 -0.48 -19.47
CA GLY A 14 -9.41 0.32 -20.04
C GLY A 14 -8.51 1.01 -19.00
N TRP A 15 -8.76 0.83 -17.71
CA TRP A 15 -7.94 1.34 -16.61
C TRP A 15 -7.03 0.24 -16.05
N TYR A 16 -5.82 0.62 -15.66
CA TYR A 16 -4.98 -0.22 -14.81
C TYR A 16 -5.50 -0.14 -13.39
N VAL A 17 -5.94 -1.26 -12.83
CA VAL A 17 -6.39 -1.37 -11.44
C VAL A 17 -5.37 -2.22 -10.69
N GLY A 18 -4.96 -1.79 -9.51
CA GLY A 18 -3.92 -2.47 -8.75
C GLY A 18 -4.12 -2.43 -7.25
N LYS A 19 -3.49 -3.38 -6.56
CA LYS A 19 -3.44 -3.47 -5.10
C LYS A 19 -2.11 -4.04 -4.61
N ILE A 20 -1.71 -3.65 -3.41
CA ILE A 20 -0.53 -4.21 -2.74
C ILE A 20 -0.92 -5.51 -2.02
N GLN A 21 -0.26 -6.62 -2.36
CA GLN A 21 -0.60 -7.93 -1.78
C GLN A 21 -0.38 -7.97 -0.26
N GLU A 22 0.70 -7.35 0.20
CA GLU A 22 1.09 -7.32 1.62
C GLU A 22 0.25 -6.33 2.44
N VAL A 23 -0.49 -5.43 1.78
CA VAL A 23 -1.31 -4.40 2.43
C VAL A 23 -2.69 -4.37 1.75
N PRO A 24 -3.62 -5.26 2.12
CA PRO A 24 -4.88 -5.45 1.42
C PRO A 24 -5.77 -4.20 1.29
N GLY A 25 -5.59 -3.21 2.16
CA GLY A 25 -6.30 -1.93 2.10
C GLY A 25 -5.76 -0.94 1.08
N VAL A 26 -4.54 -1.15 0.56
CA VAL A 26 -3.92 -0.24 -0.42
C VAL A 26 -4.22 -0.73 -1.82
N PHE A 27 -5.09 0.01 -2.51
CA PHE A 27 -5.46 -0.20 -3.90
C PHE A 27 -5.72 1.13 -4.58
N SER A 28 -5.54 1.16 -5.90
CA SER A 28 -5.79 2.34 -6.71
C SER A 28 -5.98 1.96 -8.19
N GLN A 29 -6.14 2.97 -9.03
CA GLN A 29 -6.24 2.82 -10.49
C GLN A 29 -5.49 3.93 -11.22
N GLY A 30 -5.12 3.73 -12.49
CA GLY A 30 -4.50 4.73 -13.36
C GLY A 30 -4.73 4.43 -14.84
N ALA A 31 -4.60 5.43 -15.71
CA ALA A 31 -4.75 5.26 -17.16
C ALA A 31 -3.51 4.59 -17.79
N SER A 32 -2.38 4.58 -17.07
CA SER A 32 -1.17 3.83 -17.41
C SER A 32 -0.65 3.06 -16.18
N LEU A 33 0.28 2.12 -16.41
CA LEU A 33 0.93 1.42 -15.30
C LEU A 33 1.74 2.37 -14.41
N GLU A 34 2.41 3.36 -15.00
CA GLU A 34 3.18 4.37 -14.28
C GLU A 34 2.26 5.24 -13.40
N GLU A 35 1.09 5.65 -13.92
CA GLU A 35 0.10 6.40 -13.14
C GLU A 35 -0.48 5.53 -12.01
N LEU A 36 -0.75 4.25 -12.26
CA LEU A 36 -1.17 3.32 -11.22
C LEU A 36 -0.10 3.23 -10.10
N GLU A 37 1.18 3.13 -10.45
CA GLU A 37 2.26 3.06 -9.47
C GLU A 37 2.35 4.32 -8.60
N GLU A 38 2.22 5.51 -9.19
CA GLU A 38 2.16 6.77 -8.44
C GLU A 38 0.93 6.83 -7.53
N ASN A 39 -0.25 6.50 -8.06
CA ASN A 39 -1.48 6.52 -7.26
C ASN A 39 -1.47 5.49 -6.12
N ILE A 40 -0.75 4.37 -6.27
CA ILE A 40 -0.53 3.38 -5.21
C ILE A 40 0.39 3.93 -4.11
N LYS A 41 1.44 4.69 -4.46
CA LYS A 41 2.32 5.34 -3.47
C LYS A 41 1.56 6.36 -2.63
N ASP A 42 0.69 7.13 -3.27
CA ASP A 42 -0.18 8.10 -2.58
C ASP A 42 -1.17 7.39 -1.64
N ALA A 43 -1.86 6.36 -2.13
CA ALA A 43 -2.77 5.55 -1.33
C ALA A 43 -2.07 4.90 -0.12
N TYR A 44 -0.86 4.37 -0.31
CA TYR A 44 -0.05 3.82 0.78
C TYR A 44 0.30 4.88 1.83
N THR A 45 0.72 6.07 1.38
CA THR A 45 1.13 7.16 2.29
C THR A 45 -0.04 7.59 3.17
N LEU A 46 -1.22 7.80 2.59
CA LEU A 46 -2.43 8.17 3.33
C LEU A 46 -2.81 7.11 4.37
N MET A 47 -2.82 5.83 3.98
CA MET A 47 -3.12 4.73 4.90
C MET A 47 -2.09 4.61 6.02
N PHE A 48 -0.81 4.81 5.71
CA PHE A 48 0.26 4.71 6.70
C PHE A 48 0.19 5.84 7.74
N GLU A 49 -0.11 7.07 7.29
CA GLU A 49 -0.32 8.20 8.19
C GLU A 49 -1.54 7.98 9.10
N GLU A 50 -2.65 7.49 8.56
CA GLU A 50 -3.83 7.14 9.35
C GLU A 50 -3.52 6.05 10.39
N ALA A 51 -2.81 4.99 9.98
CA ALA A 51 -2.42 3.91 10.88
C ALA A 51 -1.48 4.37 12.01
N LEU A 52 -0.56 5.29 11.73
CA LEU A 52 0.30 5.87 12.77
C LEU A 52 -0.49 6.73 13.76
N ASN A 53 -1.44 7.53 13.27
CA ASN A 53 -2.29 8.38 14.10
C ASN A 53 -3.30 7.59 14.94
N ALA A 54 -3.60 6.34 14.57
CA ALA A 54 -4.49 5.46 15.33
C ALA A 54 -3.87 4.97 16.65
N PHE A 55 -2.54 5.01 16.79
CA PHE A 55 -1.89 4.66 18.05
C PHE A 55 -1.84 5.86 19.00
N PRO A 56 -2.07 5.67 20.31
CA PRO A 56 -1.83 6.74 21.28
C PRO A 56 -0.35 7.13 21.25
N SER A 57 -0.06 8.41 21.50
CA SER A 57 1.32 8.95 21.53
C SER A 57 2.25 8.28 22.54
N SER A 58 1.71 7.53 23.50
CA SER A 58 2.47 6.74 24.48
C SER A 58 2.81 5.32 24.01
N ALA A 59 2.38 4.91 22.81
CA ALA A 59 2.66 3.59 22.26
C ALA A 59 4.17 3.40 22.04
N LYS A 60 4.66 2.21 22.38
CA LYS A 60 6.03 1.77 22.07
C LYS A 60 6.00 0.93 20.80
N THR A 61 6.96 1.15 19.91
CA THR A 61 7.12 0.36 18.69
C THR A 61 8.27 -0.64 18.84
N LYS A 62 8.16 -1.77 18.14
CA LYS A 62 9.21 -2.79 18.02
C LYS A 62 9.00 -3.54 16.71
N ASP A 63 10.07 -3.74 15.96
CA ASP A 63 10.03 -4.57 14.77
C ASP A 63 9.86 -6.05 15.14
N ILE A 64 8.97 -6.74 14.43
CA ILE A 64 8.75 -8.17 14.55
C ILE A 64 8.82 -8.81 13.16
N THR A 65 9.31 -10.04 13.11
CA THR A 65 9.32 -10.86 11.90
C THR A 65 8.21 -11.89 11.98
N LEU A 66 7.41 -11.98 10.92
CA LEU A 66 6.33 -12.97 10.81
C LEU A 66 6.67 -13.94 9.68
N THR A 67 6.47 -15.24 9.91
CA THR A 67 6.52 -16.26 8.86
C THR A 67 5.11 -16.46 8.36
N VAL A 68 4.85 -16.06 7.11
CA VAL A 68 3.60 -16.32 6.42
C VAL A 68 3.69 -17.67 5.68
N PRO A 69 2.56 -18.38 5.52
CA PRO A 69 2.50 -19.68 4.84
C PRO A 69 2.87 -19.61 3.34
#